data_AF-A0A0K8Q895-F1
#
_entry.id   AF-A0A0K8Q895-F1
#
_cell.length_a   1.000
_cell.length_b   1.000
_cell.length_c   1.000
_cell.angle_alpha   90.00
_cell.angle_beta   90.00
_cell.angle_gamma   90.00
#
_symmetry.space_group_name_H-M   'P 1'
#
loop_
_entity.id
_entity.type
_entity.pdbx_description
1 polymer ?
#
loop_
_entity_poly.entity_id
_entity_poly.type
_entity_poly.pdbx_seq_one_letter_code
_entity_poly.pdbx_strand_id
1 'polypeptide(L)'
;TISVAAGSGSGQQEIPVTDPYGILRRNNAELCLAQDAAAVALIWLEPDLDVSPDGGTAVVRLTVVPQPSADTLIIDRVEGTTLLAESVDDPWPNHVAVAGGGPPMELRLRIRPARCDPHAVAEDKVGTLLPLQVTVGNRQGVLKVDAGPVLRGRIYDFVTAACLPH
;
A
#
# COMPACT_ATOMS: atom_id res chain seq x y z
N THR A 1 -15.33 26.85 -7.32
CA THR A 1 -16.50 27.68 -7.67
C THR A 1 -17.19 27.05 -8.85
N ILE A 2 -18.48 26.73 -8.74
CA ILE A 2 -19.28 26.25 -9.86
C ILE A 2 -20.16 27.41 -10.30
N SER A 3 -20.12 27.75 -11.60
CA SER A 3 -20.94 28.80 -12.18
C SER A 3 -22.13 28.18 -12.88
N VAL A 4 -23.35 28.56 -12.49
CA VAL A 4 -24.60 28.15 -13.14
C VAL A 4 -25.21 29.36 -13.83
N ALA A 5 -25.49 29.24 -15.13
CA ALA A 5 -26.19 30.29 -15.87
C ALA A 5 -27.71 30.07 -15.79
N ALA A 6 -28.42 30.97 -15.11
CA ALA A 6 -29.87 31.07 -15.20
C ALA A 6 -30.26 32.21 -16.16
N GLY A 7 -31.37 32.06 -16.89
CA GLY A 7 -31.79 32.96 -17.97
C GLY A 7 -31.85 34.45 -17.63
N SER A 8 -31.44 35.26 -18.61
CA SER A 8 -31.42 36.74 -18.70
C SER A 8 -30.75 37.55 -17.58
N GLY A 9 -30.03 36.93 -16.65
CA GLY A 9 -29.12 37.63 -15.75
C GLY A 9 -28.00 36.72 -15.26
N SER A 10 -26.74 37.07 -15.53
CA SER A 10 -25.60 36.34 -14.98
C SER A 10 -25.43 36.72 -13.50
N GLY A 11 -26.01 35.92 -12.60
CA GLY A 11 -25.75 35.99 -11.17
C GLY A 11 -24.59 35.07 -10.79
N GLN A 12 -23.60 35.58 -10.04
CA GLN A 12 -22.57 34.75 -9.43
C GLN A 12 -23.00 34.44 -7.99
N GLN A 13 -23.21 33.17 -7.70
CA GLN A 13 -23.52 32.70 -6.35
C GLN A 13 -22.34 31.86 -5.83
N GLU A 14 -21.75 32.29 -4.72
CA GLU A 14 -20.77 31.50 -4.00
C GLU A 14 -21.49 30.51 -3.10
N ILE A 15 -21.24 29.22 -3.33
CA ILE A 15 -21.72 28.14 -2.48
C ILE A 15 -20.50 27.59 -1.74
N PRO A 16 -20.44 27.68 -0.40
CA PRO A 16 -19.32 27.13 0.36
C PRO A 16 -19.30 25.61 0.18
N VAL A 17 -18.19 25.10 -0.34
CA VAL A 17 -17.93 23.66 -0.38
C VAL A 17 -17.42 23.26 1.00
N THR A 18 -18.18 22.44 1.70
CA THR A 18 -17.78 21.89 3.00
C THR A 18 -17.18 20.49 2.82
N ASP A 19 -16.18 20.16 3.63
CA ASP A 19 -15.58 18.82 3.71
C ASP A 19 -15.80 18.23 5.12
N PRO A 20 -17.05 17.89 5.46
CA PRO A 20 -17.42 17.49 6.83
C PRO A 20 -16.72 16.21 7.29
N TYR A 21 -16.30 15.36 6.34
CA TYR A 21 -15.60 14.11 6.62
C TYR A 21 -14.07 14.23 6.47
N GLY A 22 -13.56 15.42 6.13
CA GLY A 22 -12.13 15.66 5.99
C GLY A 22 -11.46 14.89 4.85
N ILE A 23 -12.21 14.45 3.84
CA ILE A 23 -11.72 13.58 2.75
C ILE A 23 -10.71 14.32 1.88
N LEU A 24 -10.94 15.59 1.56
CA LEU A 24 -10.03 16.33 0.69
C LEU A 24 -8.68 16.55 1.38
N ARG A 25 -8.72 16.94 2.65
CA ARG A 25 -7.52 17.11 3.47
C ARG A 25 -6.76 15.79 3.64
N ARG A 26 -7.48 14.69 3.89
CA ARG A 26 -6.88 13.35 4.00
C ARG A 26 -6.23 12.91 2.69
N ASN A 27 -6.95 12.99 1.58
CA ASN A 27 -6.42 12.61 0.27
C ASN A 27 -5.21 13.46 -0.12
N ASN A 28 -5.26 14.76 0.16
CA ASN A 28 -4.12 15.64 -0.06
C ASN A 28 -2.92 15.22 0.79
N ALA A 29 -3.11 14.92 2.08
CA ALA A 29 -2.05 14.42 2.94
C ALA A 29 -1.46 13.09 2.44
N GLU A 30 -2.30 12.15 1.99
CA GLU A 30 -1.85 10.87 1.41
C GLU A 30 -1.03 11.08 0.12
N LEU A 31 -1.46 11.98 -0.78
CA LEU A 31 -0.72 12.31 -2.01
C LEU A 31 0.60 13.00 -1.72
N CYS A 32 0.59 13.96 -0.80
CA CYS A 32 1.78 14.67 -0.36
C CYS A 32 2.79 13.73 0.32
N LEU A 33 2.34 12.79 1.16
CA LEU A 33 3.20 11.76 1.73
C LEU A 33 3.81 10.86 0.66
N ALA A 34 3.02 10.42 -0.31
CA ALA A 34 3.51 9.60 -1.41
C ALA A 34 4.57 10.31 -2.26
N GLN A 35 4.40 11.61 -2.51
CA GLN A 35 5.39 12.44 -3.20
C GLN A 35 6.70 12.55 -2.41
N ASP A 36 6.64 12.80 -1.10
CA ASP A 36 7.85 12.90 -0.26
C ASP A 36 8.58 11.56 -0.17
N ALA A 37 7.85 10.46 0.04
CA ALA A 37 8.44 9.12 0.06
C ALA A 37 9.08 8.75 -1.28
N ALA A 38 8.41 9.07 -2.39
CA ALA A 38 8.92 8.88 -3.74
C ALA A 38 10.08 9.83 -4.11
N ALA A 39 10.39 10.85 -3.31
CA ALA A 39 11.62 11.62 -3.45
C ALA A 39 12.81 10.93 -2.76
N VAL A 40 12.55 10.11 -1.74
CA VAL A 40 13.58 9.37 -0.99
C VAL A 40 13.89 8.02 -1.61
N ALA A 41 12.88 7.27 -2.07
CA ALA A 41 13.08 5.93 -2.62
C ALA A 41 12.00 5.52 -3.63
N LEU A 42 12.39 4.70 -4.60
CA LEU A 42 11.46 3.92 -5.40
C LEU A 42 11.13 2.62 -4.64
N ILE A 43 9.85 2.30 -4.55
CA ILE A 43 9.35 1.16 -3.78
C ILE A 43 8.35 0.39 -4.62
N TRP A 44 8.56 -0.91 -4.80
CA TRP A 44 7.65 -1.77 -5.52
C TRP A 44 7.71 -3.22 -5.02
N LEU A 45 6.68 -3.99 -5.34
CA LEU A 45 6.65 -5.43 -5.09
C LEU A 45 7.15 -6.17 -6.33
N GLU A 46 8.07 -7.11 -6.14
CA GLU A 46 8.52 -7.98 -7.23
C GLU A 46 7.36 -8.86 -7.71
N PRO A 47 7.26 -9.15 -9.01
CA PRO A 47 6.12 -9.88 -9.55
C PRO A 47 6.05 -11.32 -9.04
N ASP A 48 7.21 -11.92 -8.72
CA ASP A 48 7.33 -13.32 -8.32
C ASP A 48 6.92 -13.56 -6.87
N LEU A 49 6.37 -14.76 -6.65
CA LEU A 49 5.89 -15.22 -5.36
C LEU A 49 6.52 -16.57 -5.05
N ASP A 50 7.34 -16.64 -4.02
CA ASP A 50 8.02 -17.87 -3.63
C ASP A 50 7.14 -18.65 -2.65
N VAL A 51 6.32 -19.58 -3.16
CA VAL A 51 5.43 -20.41 -2.33
C VAL A 51 6.23 -21.51 -1.63
N SER A 52 5.99 -21.67 -0.34
CA SER A 52 6.62 -22.71 0.48
C SER A 52 6.21 -24.12 0.03
N PRO A 53 7.03 -25.16 0.29
CA PRO A 53 6.72 -26.53 -0.13
C PRO A 53 5.41 -27.09 0.45
N ASP A 54 5.00 -26.64 1.63
CA ASP A 54 3.74 -27.05 2.26
C ASP A 54 2.52 -26.25 1.76
N GLY A 55 2.74 -25.22 0.93
CA GLY A 55 1.70 -24.37 0.36
C GLY A 55 1.02 -23.44 1.36
N GLY A 56 1.38 -23.47 2.64
CA GLY A 56 0.71 -22.68 3.69
C GLY A 56 1.21 -21.24 3.76
N THR A 57 2.44 -20.98 3.29
CA THR A 57 3.04 -19.65 3.25
C THR A 57 3.66 -19.33 1.89
N ALA A 58 3.90 -18.06 1.64
CA ALA A 58 4.68 -17.59 0.49
C ALA A 58 5.54 -16.39 0.87
N VAL A 59 6.50 -16.01 0.04
CA VAL A 59 7.31 -14.79 0.23
C VAL A 59 7.01 -13.80 -0.88
N VAL A 60 6.52 -12.62 -0.48
CA VAL A 60 6.46 -11.42 -1.33
C VAL A 60 7.73 -10.62 -1.10
N ARG A 61 8.38 -10.15 -2.17
CA ARG A 61 9.60 -9.34 -2.07
C ARG A 61 9.26 -7.87 -2.34
N LEU A 62 9.56 -7.01 -1.37
CA LEU A 62 9.41 -5.56 -1.46
C LEU A 62 10.78 -4.96 -1.73
N THR A 63 10.98 -4.46 -2.94
CA THR A 63 12.23 -3.82 -3.36
C THR A 63 12.17 -2.33 -3.04
N VAL A 64 13.25 -1.84 -2.44
CA VAL A 64 13.42 -0.42 -2.09
C VAL A 64 14.75 0.05 -2.68
N VAL A 65 14.68 1.00 -3.60
CA VAL A 65 15.85 1.64 -4.21
C VAL A 65 15.89 3.10 -3.76
N PRO A 66 16.80 3.46 -2.83
CA PRO A 66 16.99 4.86 -2.45
C PRO A 66 17.38 5.72 -3.65
N GLN A 67 16.83 6.93 -3.68
CA GLN A 67 17.18 7.98 -4.63
C GLN A 67 18.11 9.00 -3.96
N PRO A 68 18.89 9.78 -4.72
CA PRO A 68 19.70 10.86 -4.17
C PRO A 68 18.80 11.89 -3.45
N SER A 69 18.80 11.85 -2.12
CA SER A 69 18.03 12.74 -1.25
C SER A 69 18.79 12.94 0.06
N ALA A 70 18.60 14.09 0.71
CA ALA A 70 19.11 14.34 2.05
C ALA A 70 18.18 13.80 3.16
N ASP A 71 16.95 13.45 2.79
CA ASP A 71 15.93 12.96 3.71
C ASP A 71 16.08 11.45 3.96
N THR A 72 15.43 11.00 5.04
CA THR A 72 15.30 9.57 5.38
C THR A 72 13.82 9.22 5.44
N LEU A 73 13.48 8.11 4.80
CA LEU A 73 12.17 7.47 4.90
C LEU A 73 12.28 6.36 5.94
N ILE A 74 11.37 6.36 6.91
CA ILE A 74 11.20 5.25 7.84
C ILE A 74 9.97 4.45 7.41
N ILE A 75 10.16 3.16 7.15
CA ILE A 75 9.05 2.21 7.07
C ILE A 75 8.80 1.72 8.48
N ASP A 76 7.86 2.36 9.17
CA ASP A 76 7.52 2.06 10.55
C ASP A 76 6.99 0.63 10.68
N ARG A 77 6.08 0.23 9.78
CA ARG A 77 5.46 -1.10 9.78
C ARG A 77 4.86 -1.44 8.41
N VAL A 78 4.94 -2.72 8.04
CA VAL A 78 4.15 -3.32 6.95
C VAL A 78 2.83 -3.85 7.54
N GLU A 79 1.70 -3.54 6.92
CA GLU A 79 0.38 -3.96 7.40
C GLU A 79 -0.24 -5.06 6.51
N GLY A 80 -1.06 -5.91 7.14
CA GLY A 80 -1.81 -6.95 6.42
C GLY A 80 -2.90 -6.37 5.53
N THR A 81 -3.43 -7.21 4.66
CA THR A 81 -4.60 -6.92 3.83
C THR A 81 -5.74 -7.87 4.15
N THR A 82 -6.88 -7.71 3.48
CA THR A 82 -8.00 -8.65 3.56
C THR A 82 -7.59 -10.09 3.21
N LEU A 83 -6.60 -10.25 2.33
CA LEU A 83 -6.12 -11.56 1.85
C LEU A 83 -4.85 -12.02 2.51
N LEU A 84 -3.96 -11.10 2.89
CA LEU A 84 -2.61 -11.41 3.33
C LEU A 84 -2.39 -11.01 4.78
N ALA A 85 -1.94 -11.96 5.57
CA ALA A 85 -1.44 -11.69 6.90
C ALA A 85 0.03 -12.08 7.00
N GLU A 86 0.70 -11.44 7.94
CA GLU A 86 2.04 -11.81 8.38
C GLU A 86 2.07 -13.26 8.89
N SER A 87 3.14 -13.98 8.55
CA SER A 87 3.40 -15.30 9.11
C SER A 87 3.84 -15.19 10.57
N VAL A 88 3.29 -16.02 11.43
CA VAL A 88 3.57 -15.99 12.87
C VAL A 88 5.05 -16.32 13.17
N ASP A 89 5.63 -17.21 12.37
CA ASP A 89 6.99 -17.70 12.58
C ASP A 89 8.07 -16.81 11.92
N ASP A 90 7.65 -15.83 11.11
CA ASP A 90 8.56 -14.89 10.45
C ASP A 90 7.90 -13.50 10.32
N PRO A 91 7.89 -12.73 11.41
CA PRO A 91 7.36 -11.38 11.41
C PRO A 91 8.10 -10.49 10.41
N TRP A 92 7.35 -9.59 9.78
CA TRP A 92 7.88 -8.64 8.84
C TRP A 92 8.79 -7.61 9.51
N PRO A 93 9.80 -7.10 8.78
CA PRO A 93 10.63 -6.02 9.25
C PRO A 93 9.80 -4.80 9.68
N ASN A 94 10.16 -4.19 10.80
CA ASN A 94 9.59 -2.94 11.29
C ASN A 94 10.70 -1.91 11.55
N HIS A 95 10.34 -0.63 11.55
CA HIS A 95 11.26 0.50 11.72
C HIS A 95 12.49 0.44 10.78
N VAL A 96 12.27 0.13 9.50
CA VAL A 96 13.33 0.07 8.50
C VAL A 96 13.67 1.49 8.03
N ALA A 97 14.91 1.91 8.25
CA ALA A 97 15.40 3.21 7.79
C ALA A 97 15.96 3.13 6.36
N VAL A 98 15.45 4.00 5.50
CA VAL A 98 15.84 4.14 4.09
C VAL A 98 16.45 5.54 3.93
N ALA A 99 17.78 5.61 4.05
CA ALA A 99 18.51 6.85 3.84
C ALA A 99 18.60 7.17 2.34
N GLY A 100 18.30 8.42 1.95
CA GLY A 100 18.52 8.90 0.60
C GLY A 100 19.97 8.68 0.15
N GLY A 101 20.14 8.17 -1.08
CA GLY A 101 21.44 7.80 -1.65
C GLY A 101 22.10 6.55 -1.03
N GLY A 102 21.41 5.87 -0.09
CA GLY A 102 21.85 4.59 0.47
C GLY A 102 21.82 3.43 -0.54
N PRO A 103 22.29 2.23 -0.15
CA PRO A 103 22.23 1.05 -1.01
C PRO A 103 20.78 0.56 -1.20
N PRO A 104 20.46 -0.06 -2.35
CA PRO A 104 19.22 -0.82 -2.53
C PRO A 104 19.05 -1.91 -1.46
N MET A 105 17.81 -2.19 -1.09
CA MET A 105 17.46 -3.27 -0.19
C MET A 105 16.20 -4.00 -0.64
N GLU A 106 16.08 -5.23 -0.19
CA GLU A 106 14.89 -6.07 -0.41
C GLU A 106 14.36 -6.52 0.94
N LEU A 107 13.08 -6.29 1.19
CA LEU A 107 12.38 -6.81 2.36
C LEU A 107 11.59 -8.05 1.94
N ARG A 108 11.91 -9.19 2.54
CA ARG A 108 11.23 -10.46 2.31
C ARG A 108 10.06 -10.56 3.30
N LEU A 109 8.85 -10.54 2.77
CA LEU A 109 7.61 -10.53 3.55
C LEU A 109 6.99 -11.93 3.47
N ARG A 110 7.19 -12.75 4.51
CA ARG A 110 6.53 -14.07 4.57
C ARG A 110 5.05 -13.89 4.90
N ILE A 111 4.21 -14.32 3.99
CA ILE A 111 2.76 -14.16 4.03
C ILE A 111 2.05 -15.50 4.25
N ARG A 112 0.85 -15.42 4.79
CA ARG A 112 -0.17 -16.49 4.81
C ARG A 112 -1.53 -15.91 4.43
N PRO A 113 -2.53 -16.73 4.06
CA PRO A 113 -3.90 -16.24 3.97
C PRO A 113 -4.34 -15.60 5.31
N ALA A 114 -4.91 -14.40 5.23
CA ALA A 114 -5.47 -13.74 6.41
C ALA A 114 -6.72 -14.48 6.91
N ARG A 115 -7.53 -15.00 5.97
CA ARG A 115 -8.75 -15.77 6.20
C ARG A 115 -8.94 -16.79 5.07
N CYS A 116 -9.62 -17.90 5.35
CA CYS A 116 -9.94 -18.95 4.38
C CYS A 116 -11.45 -19.16 4.18
N ASP A 117 -12.27 -18.19 4.57
CA ASP A 117 -13.71 -18.25 4.31
C ASP A 117 -14.03 -17.84 2.85
N PRO A 118 -15.17 -18.31 2.30
CA PRO A 118 -15.54 -18.04 0.90
C PRO A 118 -15.64 -16.55 0.53
N HIS A 119 -15.78 -15.65 1.52
CA HIS A 119 -15.90 -14.22 1.26
C HIS A 119 -14.54 -13.52 1.15
N ALA A 120 -13.44 -14.14 1.59
CA ALA A 120 -12.13 -13.48 1.64
C ALA A 120 -11.70 -12.93 0.26
N VAL A 121 -11.83 -13.72 -0.81
CA VAL A 121 -11.52 -13.30 -2.19
C VAL A 121 -12.59 -12.36 -2.75
N ALA A 122 -13.87 -12.57 -2.40
CA ALA A 122 -14.97 -11.78 -2.92
C ALA A 122 -15.03 -10.35 -2.34
N GLU A 123 -14.57 -10.16 -1.10
CA GLU A 123 -14.50 -8.86 -0.44
C GLU A 123 -13.29 -8.03 -0.87
N ASP A 124 -12.38 -8.63 -1.63
CA ASP A 124 -11.17 -7.98 -2.08
C ASP A 124 -11.45 -7.00 -3.24
N LYS A 125 -11.96 -5.81 -2.89
CA LYS A 125 -12.42 -4.80 -3.86
C LYS A 125 -11.30 -4.04 -4.55
N VAL A 126 -10.11 -4.04 -3.96
CA VAL A 126 -8.96 -3.24 -4.42
C VAL A 126 -7.74 -4.12 -4.66
N GLY A 127 -7.79 -5.36 -4.16
CA GLY A 127 -6.69 -5.82 -3.35
C GLY A 127 -5.42 -6.17 -4.05
N THR A 128 -4.45 -6.34 -3.16
CA THR A 128 -3.00 -6.33 -3.38
C THR A 128 -2.36 -4.94 -3.39
N LEU A 129 -3.04 -3.93 -2.82
CA LEU A 129 -2.35 -2.77 -2.28
C LEU A 129 -1.79 -3.11 -0.90
N LEU A 130 -0.47 -3.28 -0.78
CA LEU A 130 0.20 -3.51 0.48
C LEU A 130 0.38 -2.17 1.22
N PRO A 131 -0.21 -1.99 2.42
CA PRO A 131 -0.06 -0.78 3.20
C PRO A 131 1.27 -0.77 3.97
N LEU A 132 2.01 0.32 3.83
CA LEU A 132 3.19 0.64 4.62
C LEU A 132 2.87 1.85 5.50
N GLN A 133 2.99 1.72 6.82
CA GLN A 133 3.06 2.88 7.71
C GLN A 133 4.44 3.48 7.57
N VAL A 134 4.51 4.75 7.18
CA VAL A 134 5.76 5.42 6.89
C VAL A 134 5.84 6.81 7.50
N THR A 135 7.06 7.24 7.75
CA THR A 135 7.41 8.59 8.20
C THR A 135 8.51 9.17 7.31
N VAL A 136 8.31 10.40 6.80
CA VAL A 136 9.30 11.17 6.03
C VAL A 136 9.28 12.61 6.53
N GLY A 137 10.40 13.09 7.07
CA GLY A 137 10.48 14.42 7.66
C GLY A 137 9.43 14.61 8.76
N ASN A 138 8.46 15.50 8.55
CA ASN A 138 7.35 15.77 9.48
C ASN A 138 6.02 15.13 9.06
N ARG A 139 5.98 14.36 7.97
CA ARG A 139 4.77 13.67 7.49
C ARG A 139 4.81 12.21 7.90
N GLN A 140 3.68 11.72 8.37
CA GLN A 140 3.45 10.32 8.68
C GLN A 140 2.11 9.87 8.09
N GLY A 141 2.04 8.63 7.62
CA GLY A 141 0.79 8.03 7.17
C GLY A 141 1.00 6.72 6.41
N VAL A 142 -0.01 6.33 5.62
CA VAL A 142 0.00 5.07 4.89
C VAL A 142 0.39 5.28 3.44
N LEU A 143 1.50 4.68 3.03
CA LEU A 143 1.88 4.50 1.63
C LEU A 143 1.35 3.16 1.13
N LYS A 144 0.59 3.15 0.04
CA LYS A 144 0.05 1.93 -0.57
C LYS A 144 0.91 1.51 -1.75
N VAL A 145 1.50 0.32 -1.68
CA VAL A 145 2.32 -0.24 -2.77
C VAL A 145 1.47 -1.21 -3.56
N ASP A 146 1.36 -0.97 -4.87
CA ASP A 146 0.60 -1.82 -5.79
C ASP A 146 1.42 -3.07 -6.16
N ALA A 147 0.82 -4.25 -6.02
CA ALA A 147 1.41 -5.52 -6.46
C ALA A 147 1.46 -5.65 -7.99
N GLY A 148 0.65 -4.89 -8.70
CA GLY A 148 0.46 -5.03 -10.13
C GLY A 148 -0.29 -6.31 -10.51
N PRO A 149 -0.66 -6.45 -11.80
CA PRO A 149 -1.55 -7.53 -12.24
C PRO A 149 -0.95 -8.93 -12.10
N VAL A 150 0.37 -9.08 -12.26
CA VAL A 150 1.05 -10.38 -12.25
C VAL A 150 1.12 -10.95 -10.84
N LEU A 151 1.69 -10.21 -9.89
CA LEU A 151 1.75 -10.65 -8.50
C LEU A 151 0.34 -10.81 -7.92
N ARG A 152 -0.60 -9.93 -8.28
CA ARG A 152 -2.01 -10.07 -7.85
C ARG A 152 -2.61 -11.42 -8.24
N GLY A 153 -2.45 -11.85 -9.49
CA GLY A 153 -2.91 -13.17 -9.94
C GLY A 153 -2.27 -14.29 -9.12
N ARG A 154 -0.95 -14.22 -8.91
CA ARG A 154 -0.20 -15.22 -8.12
C ARG A 154 -0.65 -15.26 -6.66
N ILE A 155 -0.97 -14.11 -6.06
CA ILE A 155 -1.52 -14.03 -4.70
C ILE A 155 -2.90 -14.71 -4.65
N TYR A 156 -3.76 -14.48 -5.63
CA TYR A 156 -5.07 -15.14 -5.68
C TYR A 156 -4.94 -16.66 -5.85
N ASP A 157 -4.03 -17.12 -6.71
CA ASP A 157 -3.76 -18.55 -6.89
C ASP A 157 -3.24 -19.18 -5.58
N PHE A 158 -2.29 -18.51 -4.92
CA PHE A 158 -1.75 -18.94 -3.63
C PHE A 158 -2.82 -19.03 -2.55
N VAL A 159 -3.60 -17.96 -2.34
CA VAL A 159 -4.66 -17.95 -1.31
C VAL A 159 -5.71 -19.03 -1.60
N THR A 160 -6.09 -19.20 -2.86
CA THR A 160 -7.05 -20.23 -3.26
C THR A 160 -6.51 -21.63 -2.94
N ALA A 161 -5.26 -21.92 -3.30
CA ALA A 161 -4.64 -23.21 -3.07
C ALA A 161 -4.43 -23.51 -1.57
N ALA A 162 -3.93 -22.52 -0.81
CA ALA A 162 -3.63 -22.65 0.62
C ALA A 162 -4.89 -22.84 1.49
N CYS A 163 -6.06 -22.41 0.99
CA CYS A 163 -7.33 -22.54 1.70
C CYS A 163 -8.17 -23.74 1.23
N LEU A 164 -7.64 -24.61 0.36
CA LEU A 164 -8.30 -25.87 0.03
C LEU A 164 -8.39 -26.76 1.28
N PRO A 165 -9.51 -27.47 1.50
CA PRO A 165 -9.58 -28.47 2.57
C PRO A 165 -8.53 -29.57 2.33
N HIS A 166 -7.75 -29.88 3.37
CA HIS A 166 -6.87 -31.04 3.42
C HIS A 166 -7.59 -32.27 3.96
#